data_AF-A0A1V6LAY6-F1
#
_entry.id   AF-A0A1V6LAY6-F1
#
_cell.length_a   1.000
_cell.length_b   1.000
_cell.length_c   1.000
_cell.angle_alpha   90.00
_cell.angle_beta   90.00
_cell.angle_gamma   90.00
#
_symmetry.space_group_name_H-M   'P 1'
#
loop_
_entity.id
_entity.type
_entity.pdbx_description
1 polymer ?
#
loop_
_entity_poly.entity_id
_entity_poly.type
_entity_poly.pdbx_seq_one_letter_code
_entity_poly.pdbx_strand_id
1 'polypeptide(L)'
;MKEEKIQGNIKWIAYNNLRFRIEKVNDDSSVIWVSDNFVNLCFTLVMNDFLSKCEDELNINIEIDLTWNNHRGLIIKNHDINLILGEIINFISEWELEGNSNADNFSTEEWYSA
;
A
#
# COMPACT_ATOMS: atom_id res chain seq x y z
N MET A 1 -13.53 5.27 1.43
CA MET A 1 -12.69 4.31 2.19
C MET A 1 -13.47 3.85 3.42
N LYS A 2 -13.36 2.58 3.79
CA LYS A 2 -14.00 1.97 4.97
C LYS A 2 -12.93 1.31 5.83
N GLU A 3 -12.94 1.58 7.12
CA GLU A 3 -12.08 0.86 8.07
C GLU A 3 -12.60 -0.56 8.29
N GLU A 4 -11.72 -1.56 8.15
CA GLU A 4 -12.06 -2.97 8.38
C GLU A 4 -11.69 -3.41 9.80
N LYS A 5 -10.51 -3.02 10.27
CA LYS A 5 -9.94 -3.44 11.56
C LYS A 5 -8.88 -2.43 12.02
N ILE A 6 -8.71 -2.33 13.33
CA ILE A 6 -7.54 -1.71 13.99
C ILE A 6 -7.03 -2.69 15.04
N GLN A 7 -5.72 -2.90 15.10
CA GLN A 7 -5.08 -3.68 16.15
C GLN A 7 -3.67 -3.14 16.40
N GLY A 8 -3.44 -2.58 17.59
CA GLY A 8 -2.14 -1.99 17.95
C GLY A 8 -1.76 -0.84 17.02
N ASN A 9 -0.59 -0.94 16.40
CA ASN A 9 -0.06 0.01 15.43
C ASN A 9 -0.51 -0.28 13.98
N ILE A 10 -1.37 -1.29 13.76
CA ILE A 10 -1.82 -1.71 12.44
C ILE A 10 -3.28 -1.32 12.21
N LYS A 11 -3.56 -0.78 11.02
CA LYS A 11 -4.88 -0.39 10.54
C LYS A 11 -5.15 -1.02 9.17
N TRP A 12 -6.36 -1.56 8.99
CA TRP A 12 -6.84 -2.10 7.74
C TRP A 12 -7.96 -1.25 7.17
N ILE A 13 -7.83 -0.88 5.90
CA ILE A 13 -8.78 -0.03 5.18
C ILE A 13 -9.13 -0.70 3.86
N ALA A 14 -10.42 -0.74 3.51
CA ALA A 14 -10.91 -1.16 2.22
C ALA A 14 -11.47 0.00 1.39
N TYR A 15 -11.29 -0.08 0.07
CA TYR A 15 -11.93 0.79 -0.91
C TYR A 15 -12.20 0.01 -2.19
N ASN A 16 -13.47 -0.24 -2.51
CA ASN A 16 -13.87 -1.18 -3.57
C ASN A 16 -13.16 -2.54 -3.38
N ASN A 17 -12.40 -3.02 -4.37
CA ASN A 17 -11.62 -4.26 -4.27
C ASN A 17 -10.25 -4.06 -3.61
N LEU A 18 -9.80 -2.80 -3.49
CA LEU A 18 -8.53 -2.46 -2.89
C LEU A 18 -8.58 -2.62 -1.37
N ARG A 19 -7.51 -3.19 -0.82
CA ARG A 19 -7.26 -3.28 0.62
C ARG A 19 -5.90 -2.69 0.92
N PHE A 20 -5.85 -1.96 2.02
CA PHE A 20 -4.66 -1.32 2.55
C PHE A 20 -4.42 -1.85 3.95
N ARG A 21 -3.20 -2.34 4.20
CA ARG A 21 -2.67 -2.61 5.54
C ARG A 21 -1.65 -1.51 5.82
N ILE A 22 -1.85 -0.77 6.91
CA ILE A 22 -1.01 0.35 7.30
C ILE A 22 -0.44 0.01 8.66
N GLU A 23 0.88 -0.05 8.78
CA GLU A 23 1.58 -0.31 10.04
C GLU A 23 2.45 0.87 10.40
N LYS A 24 2.18 1.50 11.55
CA LYS A 24 3.04 2.54 12.09
C LYS A 24 4.31 1.90 12.66
N VAL A 25 5.45 2.11 12.00
CA VAL A 25 6.74 1.51 12.39
C VAL A 25 7.49 2.36 13.42
N ASN A 26 7.34 3.68 13.35
CA ASN A 26 7.89 4.62 14.33
C ASN A 26 7.08 5.93 14.30
N ASP A 27 7.53 6.95 15.04
CA ASP A 27 6.80 8.22 15.13
C ASP A 27 6.77 9.04 13.84
N ASP A 28 7.68 8.78 12.91
CA ASP A 28 7.81 9.53 11.67
C ASP A 28 7.27 8.78 10.44
N SER A 29 7.33 7.45 10.43
CA SER A 29 6.97 6.63 9.26
C SER A 29 6.03 5.46 9.55
N SER A 30 5.32 5.09 8.48
CA SER A 30 4.47 3.90 8.39
C SER A 30 4.80 3.14 7.12
N VAL A 31 4.46 1.86 7.09
CA VAL A 31 4.49 1.02 5.89
C VAL A 31 3.07 0.76 5.41
N ILE A 32 2.83 0.94 4.11
CA ILE A 32 1.56 0.63 3.46
C ILE A 32 1.76 -0.56 2.52
N TRP A 33 1.03 -1.64 2.77
CA TRP A 33 0.81 -2.70 1.79
C TRP A 33 -0.54 -2.49 1.13
N VAL A 34 -0.57 -2.60 -0.19
CA VAL A 34 -1.77 -2.46 -1.00
C VAL A 34 -2.02 -3.76 -1.75
N SER A 35 -3.27 -4.22 -1.73
CA SER A 35 -3.69 -5.36 -2.52
C SER A 35 -5.00 -5.11 -3.26
N ASP A 36 -5.15 -5.77 -4.41
CA ASP A 36 -6.44 -6.03 -5.05
C ASP A 36 -6.76 -7.50 -4.87
N ASN A 37 -7.83 -7.81 -4.12
CA ASN A 37 -8.22 -9.18 -3.78
C ASN A 37 -7.05 -10.04 -3.24
N PHE A 38 -6.22 -9.45 -2.36
CA PHE A 38 -5.02 -10.07 -1.76
C PHE A 38 -3.84 -10.31 -2.72
N VAL A 39 -3.91 -9.84 -3.97
CA VAL A 39 -2.74 -9.74 -4.85
C VAL A 39 -1.97 -8.46 -4.51
N ASN A 40 -0.68 -8.55 -4.19
CA ASN A 40 0.16 -7.40 -3.87
C ASN A 40 0.37 -6.50 -5.11
N LEU A 41 -0.01 -5.22 -5.00
CA LEU A 41 0.10 -4.26 -6.09
C LEU A 41 1.39 -3.42 -6.06
N CYS A 42 2.23 -3.55 -5.03
CA CYS A 42 3.41 -2.69 -4.90
C CYS A 42 4.36 -2.80 -6.11
N PHE A 43 4.58 -4.01 -6.63
CA PHE A 43 5.39 -4.19 -7.84
C PHE A 43 4.73 -3.55 -9.08
N THR A 44 3.40 -3.68 -9.22
CA THR A 44 2.65 -3.05 -10.31
C THR A 44 2.78 -1.53 -10.26
N LEU A 45 2.69 -0.92 -9.07
CA LEU A 45 2.87 0.52 -8.89
C LEU A 45 4.29 0.96 -9.31
N VAL A 46 5.31 0.24 -8.85
CA VAL A 46 6.72 0.54 -9.20
C VAL A 46 6.95 0.43 -10.71
N MET A 47 6.43 -0.62 -11.36
CA MET A 47 6.62 -0.84 -12.80
C MET A 47 5.91 0.19 -13.68
N ASN A 48 4.94 0.92 -13.14
CA ASN A 48 4.20 1.96 -13.85
C ASN A 48 4.62 3.36 -13.37
N ASP A 49 5.83 3.54 -12.82
CA ASP A 49 6.39 4.85 -12.44
C ASP A 49 5.63 5.59 -11.31
N PHE A 50 4.86 4.90 -10.47
CA PHE A 50 4.14 5.52 -9.35
C PHE A 50 5.08 6.26 -8.37
N LEU A 51 6.26 5.69 -8.11
CA LEU A 51 7.26 6.29 -7.22
C LEU A 51 7.80 7.61 -7.79
N SER A 52 8.14 7.61 -9.08
CA SER A 52 8.59 8.81 -9.79
C SER A 52 7.52 9.90 -9.78
N LYS A 53 6.25 9.53 -10.01
CA LYS A 53 5.12 10.47 -9.91
C LYS A 53 5.03 11.11 -8.51
N CYS A 54 5.17 10.32 -7.45
CA CYS A 54 5.13 10.82 -6.07
C CYS A 54 6.30 11.76 -5.76
N GLU A 55 7.49 11.43 -6.25
CA GLU A 55 8.68 12.28 -6.08
C GLU A 55 8.53 13.59 -6.86
N ASP A 56 8.20 13.53 -8.15
CA ASP A 56 8.20 14.68 -9.06
C ASP A 56 7.00 15.61 -8.86
N GLU A 57 5.80 15.07 -8.60
CA GLU A 57 4.56 15.86 -8.51
C GLU A 57 4.16 16.20 -7.08
N LEU A 58 4.46 15.32 -6.13
CA LEU A 58 4.04 15.49 -4.73
C LEU A 58 5.19 15.83 -3.79
N ASN A 59 6.45 15.75 -4.25
CA ASN A 59 7.64 15.92 -3.42
C ASN A 59 7.63 14.96 -2.21
N ILE A 60 7.15 13.73 -2.43
CA ILE A 60 7.08 12.66 -1.44
C ILE A 60 8.04 11.55 -1.85
N ASN A 61 9.08 11.35 -1.04
CA ASN A 61 9.97 10.20 -1.18
C ASN A 61 9.30 8.93 -0.64
N ILE A 62 9.20 7.90 -1.47
CA ILE A 62 8.66 6.59 -1.08
C ILE A 62 9.76 5.55 -1.21
N GLU A 63 9.97 4.78 -0.15
CA GLU A 63 10.91 3.67 -0.14
C GLU A 63 10.16 2.33 -0.13
N ILE A 64 10.84 1.24 -0.50
CA ILE A 64 10.26 -0.10 -0.50
C ILE A 64 10.68 -0.86 0.76
N ASP A 65 9.69 -1.33 1.53
CA ASP A 65 9.89 -2.28 2.62
C ASP A 65 9.72 -3.72 2.13
N LEU A 66 10.52 -4.64 2.67
CA LEU A 66 10.47 -6.09 2.40
C LEU A 66 10.43 -6.92 3.69
N THR A 67 10.23 -6.28 4.85
CA THR A 67 10.44 -6.94 6.15
C THR A 67 9.31 -7.91 6.52
N TRP A 68 8.10 -7.68 6.00
CA TRP A 68 6.96 -8.54 6.26
C TRP A 68 6.86 -9.67 5.22
N ASN A 69 7.39 -10.85 5.55
CA ASN A 69 7.36 -12.06 4.71
C ASN A 69 7.86 -11.86 3.26
N ASN A 70 8.80 -10.92 3.05
CA ASN A 70 9.28 -10.47 1.73
C ASN A 70 8.21 -9.81 0.84
N HIS A 71 7.04 -9.49 1.39
CA HIS A 71 6.03 -8.70 0.71
C HIS A 71 6.48 -7.25 0.61
N ARG A 72 6.38 -6.71 -0.60
CA ARG A 72 6.72 -5.31 -0.86
C ARG A 72 5.67 -4.38 -0.27
N GLY A 73 6.10 -3.50 0.62
CA GLY A 73 5.33 -2.37 1.16
C GLY A 73 5.95 -1.03 0.79
N LEU A 74 5.20 0.06 0.95
CA LEU A 74 5.65 1.43 0.71
C LEU A 74 5.90 2.12 2.05
N ILE A 75 7.14 2.53 2.31
CA ILE A 75 7.51 3.34 3.48
C ILE A 75 7.19 4.79 3.17
N ILE A 76 6.34 5.39 3.99
CA ILE A 76 5.82 6.75 3.80
C ILE A 76 5.83 7.48 5.15
N LYS A 77 6.02 8.80 5.13
CA LYS A 77 5.90 9.61 6.35
C LYS A 77 4.47 9.62 6.86
N ASN A 78 4.31 9.63 8.18
CA ASN A 78 3.00 9.51 8.83
C ASN A 78 1.99 10.61 8.42
N HIS A 79 2.47 11.81 8.10
CA HIS A 79 1.60 12.90 7.67
C HIS A 79 1.11 12.78 6.21
N ASP A 80 1.79 12.00 5.38
CA ASP A 80 1.48 11.85 3.95
C ASP A 80 0.54 10.67 3.65
N ILE A 81 0.26 9.81 4.64
CA ILE A 81 -0.51 8.58 4.47
C ILE A 81 -1.84 8.81 3.73
N ASN A 82 -2.65 9.78 4.17
CA ASN A 82 -3.96 10.01 3.56
C ASN A 82 -3.86 10.48 2.11
N LEU A 83 -2.84 11.27 1.78
CA LEU A 83 -2.58 11.73 0.43
C LEU A 83 -2.16 10.56 -0.46
N ILE A 84 -1.19 9.75 0.00
CA ILE A 84 -0.72 8.59 -0.76
C ILE A 84 -1.80 7.52 -0.94
N LEU A 85 -2.66 7.26 0.05
CA LEU A 85 -3.80 6.36 -0.14
C LEU A 85 -4.73 6.86 -1.26
N GLY A 86 -5.04 8.16 -1.27
CA GLY A 86 -5.82 8.76 -2.34
C GLY A 86 -5.13 8.64 -3.70
N GLU A 87 -3.82 8.87 -3.73
CA GLU A 87 -3.07 8.83 -4.98
C GLU A 87 -2.89 7.41 -5.53
N ILE A 88 -2.71 6.40 -4.68
CA ILE A 88 -2.73 4.99 -5.12
C ILE A 88 -4.09 4.65 -5.75
N ILE A 89 -5.19 5.09 -5.13
CA ILE A 89 -6.54 4.86 -5.66
C ILE A 89 -6.70 5.53 -7.03
N ASN A 90 -6.31 6.81 -7.14
CA ASN A 90 -6.38 7.56 -8.39
C ASN A 90 -5.52 6.91 -9.48
N PHE A 91 -4.28 6.56 -9.14
CA PHE A 91 -3.32 5.98 -10.07
C PHE A 91 -3.79 4.64 -10.61
N ILE A 92 -4.26 3.74 -9.74
CA ILE A 92 -4.81 2.44 -10.16
C ILE A 92 -6.03 2.65 -11.08
N SER A 93 -6.90 3.61 -10.75
CA SER A 93 -8.10 3.88 -11.54
C SER A 93 -7.80 4.55 -12.88
N GLU A 94 -6.83 5.45 -12.94
CA GLU A 94 -6.45 6.20 -14.15
C GLU A 94 -5.78 5.29 -15.18
N TRP A 95 -4.95 4.37 -14.70
CA TRP A 95 -4.18 3.45 -15.54
C TRP A 95 -4.81 2.06 -15.69
N GLU A 96 -6.02 1.87 -15.16
CA GLU A 96 -6.76 0.60 -15.17
C GLU A 96 -5.88 -0.59 -14.70
N LEU A 97 -5.10 -0.37 -13.64
CA LEU A 97 -4.13 -1.36 -13.16
C LEU A 97 -4.83 -2.49 -12.43
N GLU A 98 -4.52 -3.73 -12.81
CA GLU A 98 -5.02 -4.93 -12.16
C GLU A 98 -3.91 -5.68 -11.43
N GLY A 99 -4.30 -6.47 -10.43
CA GLY A 99 -3.41 -7.44 -9.81
C GLY A 99 -2.92 -8.47 -10.82
N ASN A 100 -1.61 -8.60 -10.99
CA ASN A 100 -1.04 -9.67 -11.81
C ASN A 100 -1.15 -10.99 -11.03
N SER A 101 -1.79 -12.02 -11.59
CA SER A 101 -1.95 -13.32 -10.92
C SER A 101 -0.62 -14.03 -10.60
N ASN A 102 0.46 -13.66 -11.29
CA ASN A 102 1.81 -14.14 -10.99
C ASN A 102 2.55 -13.27 -9.96
N ALA A 103 1.92 -12.21 -9.48
CA ALA A 103 2.47 -11.37 -8.43
C ALA A 103 2.42 -12.11 -7.09
N ASP A 104 3.13 -11.50 -6.16
CA ASP A 104 3.11 -11.85 -4.76
C ASP A 104 1.69 -11.75 -4.18
N ASN A 105 1.27 -12.73 -3.39
CA ASN A 105 -0.10 -12.86 -2.88
C ASN A 105 -0.08 -13.00 -1.37
N PHE A 106 -1.01 -12.33 -0.71
CA PHE A 106 -1.24 -12.48 0.72
C PHE A 106 -2.26 -13.59 0.97
N SER A 107 -2.05 -14.40 2.00
CA SER A 107 -3.17 -15.20 2.54
C SER A 107 -4.09 -14.32 3.39
N THR A 108 -5.37 -14.67 3.52
CA THR A 108 -6.30 -13.92 4.39
C THR A 108 -5.83 -13.93 5.85
N GLU A 109 -5.29 -15.05 6.32
CA GLU A 109 -4.79 -15.21 7.70
C GLU A 109 -3.58 -14.31 7.95
N GLU A 110 -2.63 -14.30 7.02
CA GLU A 110 -1.48 -13.41 7.03
C GLU A 110 -1.92 -11.95 6.99
N TRP A 111 -2.81 -11.57 6.07
CA TRP A 111 -3.25 -10.18 5.90
C TRP A 111 -3.76 -9.56 7.20
N TYR A 112 -4.53 -10.31 8.00
CA TYR A 112 -5.09 -9.85 9.26
C TYR A 112 -4.27 -10.24 10.50
N SER A 113 -3.06 -10.75 10.31
CA SER A 113 -2.09 -11.01 11.38
C SER A 113 -1.54 -9.69 11.94
N ALA A 114 -1.22 -9.71 13.23
CA ALA A 114 -0.68 -8.58 13.97
C ALA A 114 0.78 -8.78 14.32
#